data_AF-A0A6L3YF40-F1
#
_entry.id   AF-A0A6L3YF40-F1
#
_cell.length_a   1.000
_cell.length_b   1.000
_cell.length_c   1.000
_cell.angle_alpha   90.00
_cell.angle_beta   90.00
_cell.angle_gamma   90.00
#
_symmetry.space_group_name_H-M   'P 1'
#
loop_
_entity.id
_entity.type
_entity.pdbx_description
1 polymer ?
#
loop_
_entity_poly.entity_id
_entity_poly.type
_entity_poly.pdbx_seq_one_letter_code
_entity_poly.pdbx_strand_id
1 'polypeptide(L)'
;MASKRAILATSILLVIGAACSSFLSMAKADTFPIDSKLPDFQIIKSSGLGTENAYVEAQSTVDDVKNWCENWYPGKKDCVSDNSSDLNTVYKASADCAAGTMTDPNGMNVKWSGLNRGKDWNRFYEFTDVATGKKIGFSNAEGGIGLMAQWMTLCPYGLPYSELPKSKTIDVNRDYPRLRDRDVQMTENVGHNGSLMVLDHDLGVIIYREPKYKSIAENTVLFRGSISLEHGVPTRGMAYAFKKGCEPAAYRVDGLFENEKPGKLILSGEAPIWDGCNVKGYTSKSKNAKLVFDMDLM
;
A
#
# COMPACT_ATOMS: atom_id res chain seq x y z
N MET A 1 22.09 -74.92 14.32
CA MET A 1 21.25 -74.15 13.37
C MET A 1 20.99 -72.80 14.01
N ALA A 2 21.86 -71.81 13.74
CA ALA A 2 21.64 -70.72 12.75
C ALA A 2 20.69 -69.65 13.31
N SER A 3 20.94 -68.34 13.28
CA SER A 3 22.11 -67.52 12.93
C SER A 3 21.78 -66.11 13.45
N LYS A 4 22.79 -65.37 13.91
CA LYS A 4 22.68 -63.95 14.29
C LYS A 4 22.30 -63.11 13.07
N ARG A 5 21.41 -62.13 13.23
CA ARG A 5 21.31 -60.97 12.32
C ARG A 5 21.28 -59.68 13.12
N ALA A 6 22.38 -58.94 12.99
CA ALA A 6 22.47 -57.53 13.31
C ALA A 6 21.69 -56.73 12.26
N ILE A 7 20.98 -55.69 12.69
CA ILE A 7 20.47 -54.65 11.81
C ILE A 7 20.95 -53.31 12.40
N LEU A 8 21.91 -52.70 11.70
CA LEU A 8 22.17 -51.27 11.76
C LEU A 8 20.94 -50.53 11.22
N ALA A 9 20.49 -49.49 11.90
CA ALA A 9 19.65 -48.45 11.31
C ALA A 9 20.02 -47.09 11.91
N THR A 10 21.04 -46.52 11.30
CA THR A 10 21.19 -45.13 10.86
C THR A 10 20.41 -44.05 11.60
N SER A 11 21.16 -43.22 12.33
CA SER A 11 20.77 -41.92 12.87
C SER A 11 20.16 -41.01 11.79
N ILE A 12 18.91 -40.60 12.00
CA ILE A 12 18.30 -39.50 11.26
C ILE A 12 18.70 -38.21 12.00
N LEU A 13 19.62 -37.46 11.38
CA LEU A 13 19.87 -36.06 11.73
C LEU A 13 18.59 -35.27 11.42
N LEU A 14 17.91 -34.77 12.45
CA LEU A 14 16.97 -33.67 12.29
C LEU A 14 17.75 -32.42 11.91
N VAL A 15 17.75 -32.08 10.62
CA VAL A 15 18.12 -30.74 10.16
C VAL A 15 17.00 -29.81 10.63
N ILE A 16 17.32 -28.99 11.63
CA ILE A 16 16.53 -27.84 12.04
C ILE A 16 16.40 -26.96 10.80
N GLY A 17 15.19 -26.94 10.22
CA GLY A 17 14.86 -26.09 9.09
C GLY A 17 15.09 -24.64 9.48
N ALA A 18 16.08 -24.02 8.85
CA ALA A 18 16.22 -22.57 8.84
C ALA A 18 14.89 -22.00 8.31
N ALA A 19 14.23 -21.21 9.14
CA ALA A 19 13.11 -20.37 8.72
C ALA A 19 13.64 -19.50 7.57
N CYS A 20 13.26 -19.89 6.35
CA CYS A 20 13.55 -19.13 5.15
C CYS A 20 12.63 -17.90 5.22
N SER A 21 13.09 -16.86 5.91
CA SER A 21 12.51 -15.52 5.85
C SER A 21 12.45 -15.15 4.38
N SER A 22 11.25 -15.25 3.82
CA SER A 22 10.99 -14.87 2.44
C SER A 22 11.23 -13.37 2.37
N PHE A 23 12.39 -12.96 1.87
CA PHE A 23 12.62 -11.58 1.47
C PHE A 23 11.67 -11.31 0.31
N LEU A 24 10.46 -10.83 0.64
CA LEU A 24 9.59 -10.18 -0.31
C LEU A 24 10.39 -9.00 -0.85
N SER A 25 10.79 -9.05 -2.13
CA SER A 25 11.25 -7.86 -2.82
C SER A 25 10.12 -6.84 -2.74
N MET A 26 10.41 -5.78 -2.02
CA MET A 26 9.47 -4.74 -1.64
C MET A 26 8.82 -4.12 -2.87
N ALA A 27 7.54 -3.74 -2.74
CA ALA A 27 6.98 -2.54 -3.36
C ALA A 27 8.07 -1.48 -3.60
N LYS A 28 8.02 -0.70 -4.70
CA LYS A 28 8.70 0.60 -4.75
C LYS A 28 8.05 1.55 -3.73
N ALA A 29 8.20 1.21 -2.48
CA ALA A 29 8.63 2.08 -1.42
C ALA A 29 10.17 2.08 -1.45
N ASP A 30 10.80 2.42 -2.58
CA ASP A 30 12.23 2.74 -2.56
C ASP A 30 12.44 4.06 -1.85
N THR A 31 11.42 4.92 -1.80
CA THR A 31 11.40 6.14 -1.00
C THR A 31 10.41 6.06 0.15
N PHE A 32 10.77 6.68 1.27
CA PHE A 32 9.91 6.86 2.44
C PHE A 32 9.67 8.36 2.68
N PRO A 33 8.42 8.82 2.68
CA PRO A 33 8.12 10.25 2.77
C PRO A 33 8.29 10.73 4.21
N ILE A 34 9.38 11.44 4.49
CA ILE A 34 9.64 12.05 5.81
C ILE A 34 8.89 13.37 5.93
N ASP A 35 9.16 14.31 5.02
CA ASP A 35 8.48 15.59 4.89
C ASP A 35 8.46 15.99 3.41
N SER A 36 7.32 16.50 2.93
CA SER A 36 7.15 17.05 1.58
C SER A 36 8.10 18.20 1.21
N LYS A 37 8.72 18.85 2.21
CA LYS A 37 9.65 19.98 2.06
C LYS A 37 11.11 19.56 2.14
N LEU A 38 11.39 18.27 2.31
CA LEU A 38 12.75 17.75 2.38
C LEU A 38 13.10 16.98 1.10
N PRO A 39 14.39 16.70 0.86
CA PRO A 39 14.83 15.75 -0.15
C PRO A 39 14.17 14.38 -0.01
N ASP A 40 14.21 13.59 -1.07
CA ASP A 40 13.73 12.21 -1.04
C ASP A 40 14.60 11.35 -0.12
N PHE A 41 13.98 10.46 0.66
CA PHE A 41 14.67 9.52 1.54
C PHE A 41 14.49 8.11 1.01
N GLN A 42 15.60 7.42 0.74
CA GLN A 42 15.58 6.06 0.22
C GLN A 42 15.47 5.05 1.35
N ILE A 43 14.62 4.02 1.22
CA ILE A 43 14.53 2.91 2.16
C ILE A 43 15.77 2.05 2.03
N ILE A 44 16.63 2.12 3.05
CA ILE A 44 17.85 1.32 3.12
C ILE A 44 17.62 -0.02 3.82
N LYS A 45 16.52 -0.15 4.57
CA LYS A 45 16.13 -1.39 5.24
C LYS A 45 14.63 -1.40 5.50
N SER A 46 14.00 -2.56 5.35
CA SER A 46 12.62 -2.78 5.80
C SER A 46 12.42 -4.20 6.31
N SER A 47 11.37 -4.38 7.10
CA SER A 47 10.91 -5.69 7.54
C SER A 47 9.43 -5.64 7.89
N GLY A 48 8.73 -6.76 7.76
CA GLY A 48 7.37 -6.92 8.29
C GLY A 48 6.33 -5.98 7.67
N LEU A 49 6.55 -5.41 6.48
CA LEU A 49 5.57 -4.50 5.86
C LEU A 49 4.20 -5.19 5.74
N GLY A 50 3.16 -4.50 6.20
CA GLY A 50 1.81 -5.04 6.27
C GLY A 50 1.64 -6.11 7.34
N THR A 51 2.37 -6.07 8.44
CA THR A 51 2.16 -6.91 9.63
C THR A 51 2.10 -6.05 10.89
N GLU A 52 1.96 -6.69 12.04
CA GLU A 52 2.04 -6.03 13.36
C GLU A 52 3.45 -5.50 13.67
N ASN A 53 4.45 -5.87 12.86
CA ASN A 53 5.86 -5.55 13.06
C ASN A 53 6.46 -4.84 11.84
N ALA A 54 5.66 -4.00 11.15
CA ALA A 54 6.14 -3.25 10.00
C ALA A 54 7.19 -2.23 10.44
N TYR A 55 8.30 -2.17 9.72
CA TYR A 55 9.44 -1.32 10.04
C TYR A 55 10.20 -0.90 8.79
N VAL A 56 10.67 0.34 8.78
CA VAL A 56 11.54 0.89 7.73
C VAL A 56 12.65 1.76 8.34
N GLU A 57 13.81 1.76 7.70
CA GLU A 57 14.88 2.74 7.86
C GLU A 57 15.08 3.43 6.52
N ALA A 58 15.13 4.76 6.53
CA ALA A 58 15.31 5.57 5.33
C ALA A 58 16.36 6.66 5.52
N GLN A 59 17.09 6.97 4.44
CA GLN A 59 18.18 7.93 4.43
C GLN A 59 18.25 8.64 3.07
N SER A 60 18.55 9.94 3.09
CA SER A 60 18.78 10.72 1.86
C SER A 60 20.21 10.52 1.37
N THR A 61 20.39 10.52 0.06
CA THR A 61 21.71 10.56 -0.58
C THR A 61 22.04 11.97 -1.05
N VAL A 62 23.32 12.23 -1.38
CA VAL A 62 23.75 13.49 -1.99
C VAL A 62 23.01 13.76 -3.30
N ASP A 63 22.71 12.73 -4.08
CA ASP A 63 22.01 12.88 -5.35
C ASP A 63 20.53 13.19 -5.15
N ASP A 64 19.90 12.67 -4.09
CA ASP A 64 18.53 13.08 -3.72
C ASP A 64 18.46 14.58 -3.38
N VAL A 65 19.44 15.10 -2.63
CA VAL A 65 19.55 16.53 -2.30
C VAL A 65 19.75 17.37 -3.56
N LYS A 66 20.64 16.94 -4.47
CA LYS A 66 20.85 17.64 -5.75
C LYS A 66 19.57 17.69 -6.58
N ASN A 67 18.90 16.54 -6.77
CA ASN A 67 17.66 16.44 -7.54
C ASN A 67 16.57 17.34 -6.94
N TRP A 68 16.44 17.34 -5.61
CA TRP A 68 15.50 18.22 -4.92
C TRP A 68 15.84 19.70 -5.13
N CYS A 69 17.13 20.08 -5.00
CA CYS A 69 17.60 21.44 -5.23
C CYS A 69 17.37 21.92 -6.67
N GLU A 70 17.63 21.07 -7.66
CA GLU A 70 17.38 21.39 -9.07
C GLU A 70 15.90 21.64 -9.36
N ASN A 71 15.01 20.89 -8.70
CA ASN A 71 13.57 21.01 -8.88
C ASN A 71 12.98 22.23 -8.15
N TRP A 72 13.40 22.49 -6.91
CA TRP A 72 12.76 23.49 -6.04
C TRP A 72 13.51 24.83 -5.96
N TYR A 73 14.83 24.83 -6.18
CA TYR A 73 15.70 26.00 -6.09
C TYR A 73 16.65 26.08 -7.29
N PRO A 74 16.14 26.06 -8.53
CA PRO A 74 16.98 26.02 -9.72
C PRO A 74 17.95 27.20 -9.75
N GLY A 75 19.25 26.90 -9.90
CA GLY A 75 20.33 27.89 -9.99
C GLY A 75 20.86 28.42 -8.65
N LYS A 76 20.31 28.00 -7.50
CA LYS A 76 20.85 28.39 -6.18
C LYS A 76 22.11 27.58 -5.86
N LYS A 77 23.28 28.24 -5.93
CA LYS A 77 24.61 27.59 -5.80
C LYS A 77 24.82 26.85 -4.48
N ASP A 78 24.33 27.39 -3.37
CA ASP A 78 24.57 26.84 -2.03
C ASP A 78 23.45 25.89 -1.56
N CYS A 79 22.47 25.59 -2.43
CA CYS A 79 21.31 24.76 -2.03
C CYS A 79 21.74 23.39 -1.49
N VAL A 80 22.68 22.72 -2.17
CA VAL A 80 23.10 21.38 -1.74
C VAL A 80 23.79 21.43 -0.38
N SER A 81 24.70 22.38 -0.15
CA SER A 81 25.37 22.53 1.15
C SER A 81 24.39 22.91 2.26
N ASP A 82 23.42 23.78 1.97
CA ASP A 82 22.40 24.23 2.92
C ASP A 82 21.47 23.08 3.37
N ASN A 83 21.27 22.07 2.52
CA ASN A 83 20.30 20.99 2.74
C ASN A 83 20.96 19.60 2.92
N SER A 84 22.26 19.57 3.22
CA SER A 84 23.01 18.32 3.42
C SER A 84 23.10 17.86 4.88
N SER A 85 22.51 18.58 5.84
CA SER A 85 22.62 18.26 7.27
C SER A 85 22.13 16.86 7.62
N ASP A 86 21.13 16.37 6.89
CA ASP A 86 20.42 15.13 7.18
C ASP A 86 20.96 13.93 6.40
N LEU A 87 22.02 14.11 5.60
CA LEU A 87 22.61 13.04 4.79
C LEU A 87 23.09 11.85 5.63
N ASN A 88 23.44 12.07 6.91
CA ASN A 88 23.85 11.01 7.83
C ASN A 88 22.73 10.57 8.79
N THR A 89 21.55 11.17 8.68
CA THR A 89 20.41 10.86 9.54
C THR A 89 19.65 9.67 8.95
N VAL A 90 19.55 8.61 9.74
CA VAL A 90 18.70 7.46 9.42
C VAL A 90 17.37 7.63 10.13
N TYR A 91 16.34 7.95 9.36
CA TYR A 91 14.98 8.03 9.84
C TYR A 91 14.37 6.64 9.98
N LYS A 92 13.60 6.44 11.05
CA LYS A 92 13.00 5.15 11.39
C LYS A 92 11.51 5.31 11.60
N ALA A 93 10.73 4.39 11.07
CA ALA A 93 9.32 4.33 11.35
C ALA A 93 8.85 2.90 11.49
N SER A 94 7.78 2.70 12.24
CA SER A 94 7.17 1.39 12.46
C SER A 94 5.67 1.49 12.52
N ALA A 95 4.98 0.40 12.18
CA ALA A 95 3.55 0.29 12.37
C ALA A 95 3.14 -1.10 12.84
N ASP A 96 2.07 -1.11 13.63
CA ASP A 96 1.23 -2.28 13.83
C ASP A 96 0.00 -2.12 12.92
N CYS A 97 0.06 -2.77 11.77
CA CYS A 97 -1.01 -2.71 10.78
C CYS A 97 -2.30 -3.41 11.24
N ALA A 98 -2.24 -4.28 12.26
CA ALA A 98 -3.44 -4.90 12.81
C ALA A 98 -4.13 -3.96 13.81
N ALA A 99 -3.35 -3.36 14.71
CA ALA A 99 -3.85 -2.45 15.74
C ALA A 99 -4.17 -1.03 15.23
N GLY A 100 -3.71 -0.68 14.01
CA GLY A 100 -3.94 0.65 13.46
C GLY A 100 -3.04 1.70 14.09
N THR A 101 -1.83 1.34 14.51
CA THR A 101 -0.91 2.28 15.18
C THR A 101 0.41 2.42 14.43
N MET A 102 0.99 3.61 14.45
CA MET A 102 2.25 3.91 13.77
C MET A 102 3.11 4.83 14.63
N THR A 103 4.42 4.63 14.60
CA THR A 103 5.42 5.57 15.07
C THR A 103 6.07 6.20 13.83
N ASP A 104 5.94 7.51 13.70
CA ASP A 104 6.47 8.28 12.58
C ASP A 104 8.01 8.46 12.68
N PRO A 105 8.68 8.98 11.63
CA PRO A 105 10.11 9.32 11.65
C PRO A 105 10.60 10.19 12.81
N ASN A 106 9.71 11.01 13.36
CA ASN A 106 10.00 11.98 14.43
C ASN A 106 9.71 11.39 15.82
N GLY A 107 9.28 10.13 15.90
CA GLY A 107 8.92 9.45 17.14
C GLY A 107 7.50 9.73 17.63
N MET A 108 6.66 10.40 16.85
CA MET A 108 5.25 10.62 17.18
C MET A 108 4.48 9.31 17.02
N ASN A 109 3.76 8.94 18.07
CA ASN A 109 2.86 7.79 18.03
C ASN A 109 1.47 8.23 17.61
N VAL A 110 0.96 7.63 16.54
CA VAL A 110 -0.35 7.93 15.99
C VAL A 110 -1.21 6.69 15.91
N LYS A 111 -2.52 6.89 16.01
CA LYS A 111 -3.54 5.85 15.86
C LYS A 111 -4.49 6.20 14.73
N TRP A 112 -4.70 5.26 13.83
CA TRP A 112 -5.71 5.34 12.80
C TRP A 112 -7.09 5.59 13.43
N SER A 113 -7.83 6.53 12.87
CA SER A 113 -9.04 7.09 13.48
C SER A 113 -10.25 7.12 12.54
N GLY A 114 -10.12 6.57 11.34
CA GLY A 114 -11.19 6.58 10.34
C GLY A 114 -10.73 6.98 8.96
N LEU A 115 -11.67 6.99 8.03
CA LEU A 115 -11.58 7.76 6.80
C LEU A 115 -12.12 9.16 7.07
N ASN A 116 -11.41 10.19 6.61
CA ASN A 116 -11.91 11.56 6.60
C ASN A 116 -13.06 11.62 5.59
N ARG A 117 -14.27 11.77 6.11
CA ARG A 117 -15.51 11.89 5.32
C ARG A 117 -15.97 13.35 5.21
N GLY A 118 -15.09 14.29 5.55
CA GLY A 118 -15.33 15.72 5.40
C GLY A 118 -15.58 16.12 3.94
N LYS A 119 -16.18 17.29 3.76
CA LYS A 119 -16.40 17.89 2.43
C LYS A 119 -15.11 18.44 1.80
N ASP A 120 -14.01 18.45 2.55
CA ASP A 120 -12.74 18.96 2.09
C ASP A 120 -12.05 17.98 1.12
N TRP A 121 -11.18 18.53 0.27
CA TRP A 121 -10.37 17.84 -0.75
C TRP A 121 -9.47 16.70 -0.20
N ASN A 122 -9.47 16.49 1.12
CA ASN A 122 -8.59 15.59 1.85
C ASN A 122 -9.33 14.39 2.46
N ARG A 123 -10.13 13.68 1.65
CA ARG A 123 -10.84 12.45 2.06
C ARG A 123 -9.88 11.27 2.24
N PHE A 124 -9.01 11.28 3.25
CA PHE A 124 -7.94 10.27 3.46
C PHE A 124 -7.96 9.67 4.87
N TYR A 125 -7.04 8.75 5.18
CA TYR A 125 -6.94 8.14 6.51
C TYR A 125 -6.64 9.16 7.61
N GLU A 126 -7.54 9.28 8.56
CA GLU A 126 -7.36 10.13 9.72
C GLU A 126 -6.48 9.44 10.76
N PHE A 127 -5.62 10.24 11.39
CA PHE A 127 -4.80 9.82 12.50
C PHE A 127 -5.06 10.71 13.71
N THR A 128 -5.00 10.12 14.89
CA THR A 128 -5.01 10.81 16.17
C THR A 128 -3.63 10.65 16.79
N ASP A 129 -3.05 11.75 17.24
CA ASP A 129 -1.85 11.71 18.07
C ASP A 129 -2.20 11.06 19.42
N VAL A 130 -1.52 9.97 19.75
CA VAL A 130 -1.77 9.18 20.95
C VAL A 130 -1.47 9.98 22.22
N ALA A 131 -0.48 10.87 22.19
CA ALA A 131 -0.08 11.66 23.36
C ALA A 131 -1.11 12.75 23.69
N THR A 132 -1.66 13.42 22.67
CA THR A 132 -2.58 14.55 22.87
C THR A 132 -4.06 14.18 22.72
N GLY A 133 -4.36 13.03 22.12
CA GLY A 133 -5.72 12.61 21.76
C GLY A 133 -6.35 13.47 20.66
N LYS A 134 -5.58 14.34 20.00
CA LYS A 134 -6.08 15.25 18.96
C LYS A 134 -5.95 14.62 17.58
N LYS A 135 -6.97 14.83 16.75
CA LYS A 135 -6.90 14.51 15.33
C LYS A 135 -5.81 15.35 14.65
N ILE A 136 -5.06 14.72 13.77
CA ILE A 136 -4.04 15.35 12.97
C ILE A 136 -4.69 15.84 11.68
N GLY A 137 -4.67 17.15 11.45
CA GLY A 137 -5.24 17.72 10.24
C GLY A 137 -4.39 17.43 9.00
N PHE A 138 -5.00 17.60 7.83
CA PHE A 138 -4.38 17.31 6.53
C PHE A 138 -3.71 18.51 5.88
N SER A 139 -3.65 19.65 6.54
CA SER A 139 -2.86 20.76 6.01
C SER A 139 -1.37 20.39 5.96
N ASN A 140 -0.61 21.04 5.08
CA ASN A 140 0.84 20.85 5.01
C ASN A 140 1.55 21.20 6.33
N ALA A 141 0.92 22.00 7.19
CA ALA A 141 1.48 22.37 8.50
C ALA A 141 1.18 21.33 9.58
N GLU A 142 0.08 20.58 9.46
CA GLU A 142 -0.33 19.58 10.44
C GLU A 142 0.22 18.18 10.14
N GLY A 143 0.65 17.91 8.90
CA GLY A 143 1.42 16.72 8.56
C GLY A 143 0.61 15.46 8.24
N GLY A 144 -0.73 15.52 8.25
CA GLY A 144 -1.60 14.35 7.99
C GLY A 144 -1.36 13.66 6.63
N ILE A 145 -1.02 14.41 5.59
CA ILE A 145 -0.68 13.84 4.26
C ILE A 145 0.61 13.01 4.33
N GLY A 146 1.62 13.49 5.05
CA GLY A 146 2.87 12.78 5.26
C GLY A 146 2.66 11.47 6.01
N LEU A 147 1.92 11.53 7.13
CA LEU A 147 1.57 10.35 7.92
C LEU A 147 0.79 9.31 7.11
N MET A 148 -0.15 9.74 6.28
CA MET A 148 -0.86 8.84 5.38
C MET A 148 0.12 8.14 4.43
N ALA A 149 1.02 8.89 3.79
CA ALA A 149 1.97 8.32 2.85
C ALA A 149 2.94 7.33 3.55
N GLN A 150 3.36 7.64 4.79
CA GLN A 150 4.16 6.75 5.63
C GLN A 150 3.39 5.48 6.01
N TRP A 151 2.13 5.63 6.42
CA TRP A 151 1.22 4.52 6.71
C TRP A 151 1.07 3.60 5.51
N MET A 152 0.91 4.15 4.30
CA MET A 152 0.78 3.33 3.10
C MET A 152 2.05 2.57 2.73
N THR A 153 3.22 3.11 3.09
CA THR A 153 4.48 2.38 2.95
C THR A 153 4.58 1.23 3.97
N LEU A 154 4.26 1.49 5.24
CA LEU A 154 4.36 0.50 6.31
C LEU A 154 3.25 -0.55 6.25
N CYS A 155 2.04 -0.13 5.93
CA CYS A 155 0.80 -0.89 5.90
C CYS A 155 0.16 -0.82 4.50
N PRO A 156 0.79 -1.46 3.49
CA PRO A 156 0.36 -1.43 2.08
C PRO A 156 -1.01 -2.07 1.82
N TYR A 157 -1.69 -2.56 2.86
CA TYR A 157 -3.05 -3.07 2.79
C TYR A 157 -4.12 -2.04 3.22
N GLY A 158 -3.70 -0.78 3.42
CA GLY A 158 -4.53 0.43 3.44
C GLY A 158 -5.23 0.71 4.76
N LEU A 159 -5.92 -0.27 5.33
CA LEU A 159 -6.73 -0.12 6.53
C LEU A 159 -6.23 -1.03 7.65
N PRO A 160 -6.40 -0.63 8.94
CA PRO A 160 -6.08 -1.52 10.05
C PRO A 160 -6.80 -2.87 9.88
N TYR A 161 -6.14 -4.00 10.18
CA TYR A 161 -6.77 -5.31 9.99
C TYR A 161 -7.95 -5.56 10.90
N SER A 162 -8.07 -4.80 11.99
CA SER A 162 -9.28 -4.73 12.81
C SER A 162 -10.50 -4.16 12.08
N GLU A 163 -10.28 -3.32 11.07
CA GLU A 163 -11.33 -2.65 10.28
C GLU A 163 -11.58 -3.38 8.96
N LEU A 164 -10.50 -3.72 8.22
CA LEU A 164 -10.59 -4.60 7.05
C LEU A 164 -9.58 -5.75 7.14
N PRO A 165 -10.01 -7.03 7.24
CA PRO A 165 -9.11 -8.16 7.33
C PRO A 165 -8.06 -8.19 6.21
N LYS A 166 -6.87 -8.73 6.49
CA LYS A 166 -5.79 -9.03 5.51
C LYS A 166 -6.16 -10.20 4.58
N SER A 167 -7.42 -10.26 4.16
CA SER A 167 -7.88 -11.29 3.24
C SER A 167 -7.77 -10.81 1.80
N LYS A 168 -7.27 -11.70 0.94
CA LYS A 168 -7.27 -11.49 -0.51
C LYS A 168 -8.69 -11.40 -1.06
N THR A 169 -9.62 -12.10 -0.41
CA THR A 169 -11.03 -12.13 -0.75
C THR A 169 -11.85 -11.55 0.39
N ILE A 170 -12.87 -10.79 0.06
CA ILE A 170 -13.84 -10.32 1.04
C ILE A 170 -14.92 -11.38 1.22
N ASP A 171 -15.16 -11.82 2.47
CA ASP A 171 -16.39 -12.53 2.79
C ASP A 171 -17.52 -11.51 2.94
N VAL A 172 -18.36 -11.38 1.92
CA VAL A 172 -19.49 -10.44 1.92
C VAL A 172 -20.53 -10.74 3.01
N ASN A 173 -20.57 -11.96 3.54
CA ASN A 173 -21.53 -12.34 4.57
C ASN A 173 -21.01 -12.04 5.99
N ARG A 174 -19.69 -12.17 6.19
CA ARG A 174 -19.04 -11.95 7.48
C ARG A 174 -18.44 -10.56 7.61
N ASP A 175 -17.68 -10.15 6.60
CA ASP A 175 -16.82 -8.98 6.68
C ASP A 175 -17.56 -7.72 6.22
N TYR A 176 -18.49 -7.82 5.24
CA TYR A 176 -19.20 -6.63 4.70
C TYR A 176 -20.63 -6.92 4.25
N PRO A 177 -21.59 -7.00 5.18
CA PRO A 177 -22.99 -7.25 4.86
C PRO A 177 -23.62 -6.24 3.89
N ARG A 178 -23.03 -5.03 3.75
CA ARG A 178 -23.47 -4.02 2.78
C ARG A 178 -23.22 -4.42 1.32
N LEU A 179 -22.20 -5.24 1.06
CA LEU A 179 -21.91 -5.80 -0.27
C LEU A 179 -22.83 -6.98 -0.64
N ARG A 180 -23.73 -7.38 0.26
CA ARG A 180 -24.65 -8.52 0.08
C ARG A 180 -25.85 -8.16 -0.78
N ASP A 181 -26.42 -6.97 -0.58
CA ASP A 181 -27.67 -6.60 -1.24
C ASP A 181 -27.42 -6.17 -2.68
N ARG A 182 -28.07 -6.85 -3.63
CA ARG A 182 -28.06 -6.44 -5.03
C ARG A 182 -28.81 -5.13 -5.28
N ASP A 183 -29.66 -4.72 -4.33
CA ASP A 183 -30.56 -3.57 -4.43
C ASP A 183 -30.15 -2.36 -3.57
N VAL A 184 -29.05 -2.47 -2.79
CA VAL A 184 -28.53 -1.32 -2.03
C VAL A 184 -27.76 -0.43 -3.01
N GLN A 185 -28.26 0.80 -3.19
CA GLN A 185 -27.76 1.89 -4.04
C GLN A 185 -26.32 2.38 -3.72
N MET A 186 -25.47 1.57 -3.11
CA MET A 186 -24.11 1.93 -2.74
C MET A 186 -23.16 0.81 -3.17
N THR A 187 -22.86 0.78 -4.46
CA THR A 187 -21.60 0.32 -5.08
C THR A 187 -21.73 0.51 -6.58
N GLU A 188 -20.79 1.21 -7.19
CA GLU A 188 -20.78 1.34 -8.64
C GLU A 188 -20.25 0.03 -9.22
N ASN A 189 -21.07 -0.61 -10.06
CA ASN A 189 -20.60 -1.68 -10.93
C ASN A 189 -19.67 -1.04 -11.96
N VAL A 190 -18.41 -1.45 -11.97
CA VAL A 190 -17.41 -0.86 -12.86
C VAL A 190 -16.71 -1.93 -13.68
N GLY A 191 -16.43 -1.61 -14.94
CA GLY A 191 -15.70 -2.48 -15.85
C GLY A 191 -14.20 -2.36 -15.63
N HIS A 192 -13.48 -3.48 -15.57
CA HIS A 192 -12.02 -3.47 -15.56
C HIS A 192 -11.44 -4.66 -16.31
N ASN A 193 -10.74 -4.40 -17.43
CA ASN A 193 -10.06 -5.44 -18.22
C ASN A 193 -10.97 -6.64 -18.60
N GLY A 194 -12.26 -6.37 -18.84
CA GLY A 194 -13.29 -7.37 -19.15
C GLY A 194 -13.80 -8.16 -17.95
N SER A 195 -13.52 -7.72 -16.72
CA SER A 195 -14.14 -8.20 -15.49
C SER A 195 -15.18 -7.21 -14.99
N LEU A 196 -16.23 -7.71 -14.35
CA LEU A 196 -17.14 -6.89 -13.55
C LEU A 196 -16.54 -6.71 -12.16
N MET A 197 -16.47 -5.46 -11.72
CA MET A 197 -15.98 -5.09 -10.41
C MET A 197 -17.07 -4.35 -9.64
N VAL A 198 -16.88 -4.31 -8.33
CA VAL A 198 -17.69 -3.55 -7.40
C VAL A 198 -16.77 -2.52 -6.73
N LEU A 199 -17.09 -1.24 -6.91
CA LEU A 199 -16.41 -0.12 -6.27
C LEU A 199 -17.28 0.37 -5.10
N ASP A 200 -16.69 0.37 -3.91
CA ASP A 200 -17.29 0.95 -2.71
C ASP A 200 -16.37 2.08 -2.23
N HIS A 201 -16.80 3.33 -2.47
CA HIS A 201 -16.00 4.50 -2.12
C HIS A 201 -15.99 4.78 -0.61
N ASP A 202 -17.02 4.33 0.12
CA ASP A 202 -17.15 4.56 1.56
C ASP A 202 -16.27 3.61 2.37
N LEU A 203 -16.10 2.39 1.86
CA LEU A 203 -15.15 1.39 2.36
C LEU A 203 -13.76 1.55 1.76
N GLY A 204 -13.65 2.24 0.62
CA GLY A 204 -12.38 2.46 -0.05
C GLY A 204 -11.84 1.20 -0.73
N VAL A 205 -12.71 0.35 -1.26
CA VAL A 205 -12.31 -0.92 -1.88
C VAL A 205 -12.85 -1.07 -3.30
N ILE A 206 -12.07 -1.76 -4.14
CA ILE A 206 -12.54 -2.25 -5.44
C ILE A 206 -12.30 -3.75 -5.48
N ILE A 207 -13.36 -4.53 -5.72
CA ILE A 207 -13.31 -5.99 -5.67
C ILE A 207 -13.83 -6.63 -6.97
N TYR A 208 -13.28 -7.79 -7.31
CA TYR A 208 -13.78 -8.60 -8.42
C TYR A 208 -15.14 -9.18 -8.07
N ARG A 209 -16.16 -8.91 -8.89
CA ARG A 209 -17.46 -9.59 -8.78
C ARG A 209 -17.56 -10.74 -9.76
N GLU A 210 -17.25 -10.48 -11.03
CA GLU A 210 -17.17 -11.51 -12.07
C GLU A 210 -15.81 -11.41 -12.77
N PRO A 211 -14.77 -12.05 -12.21
CA PRO A 211 -13.45 -12.05 -12.82
C PRO A 211 -13.45 -12.74 -14.19
N LYS A 212 -12.89 -12.07 -15.20
CA LYS A 212 -12.65 -12.66 -16.53
C LYS A 212 -11.82 -13.95 -16.46
N TYR A 213 -10.81 -13.96 -15.60
CA TYR A 213 -9.89 -15.07 -15.44
C TYR A 213 -10.22 -15.86 -14.18
N LYS A 214 -10.52 -17.16 -14.33
CA LYS A 214 -10.85 -18.08 -13.22
C LYS A 214 -9.72 -18.32 -12.21
N SER A 215 -8.50 -17.85 -12.51
CA SER A 215 -7.40 -17.85 -11.53
C SER A 215 -7.55 -16.81 -10.43
N ILE A 216 -8.46 -15.85 -10.61
CA ILE A 216 -8.85 -14.86 -9.59
C ILE A 216 -10.21 -15.29 -9.06
N ALA A 217 -10.32 -15.44 -7.74
CA ALA A 217 -11.59 -15.79 -7.11
C ALA A 217 -12.54 -14.60 -7.07
N GLU A 218 -13.84 -14.88 -6.97
CA GLU A 218 -14.83 -13.83 -6.69
C GLU A 218 -14.55 -13.16 -5.34
N ASN A 219 -14.96 -11.90 -5.24
CA ASN A 219 -14.71 -10.98 -4.13
C ASN A 219 -13.21 -10.73 -3.82
N THR A 220 -12.31 -11.08 -4.75
CA THR A 220 -10.88 -10.75 -4.60
C THR A 220 -10.69 -9.23 -4.64
N VAL A 221 -9.91 -8.69 -3.71
CA VAL A 221 -9.66 -7.25 -3.62
C VAL A 221 -8.60 -6.82 -4.62
N LEU A 222 -8.94 -5.93 -5.55
CA LEU A 222 -8.00 -5.34 -6.50
C LEU A 222 -7.37 -4.04 -5.97
N PHE A 223 -8.12 -3.26 -5.20
CA PHE A 223 -7.68 -1.98 -4.68
C PHE A 223 -8.18 -1.73 -3.26
N ARG A 224 -7.35 -1.05 -2.46
CA ARG A 224 -7.71 -0.46 -1.16
C ARG A 224 -7.16 0.95 -1.06
N GLY A 225 -7.97 1.92 -0.65
CA GLY A 225 -7.54 3.31 -0.58
C GLY A 225 -8.67 4.30 -0.35
N SER A 226 -8.33 5.57 -0.44
CA SER A 226 -9.33 6.62 -0.60
C SER A 226 -9.80 6.64 -2.04
N ILE A 227 -11.11 6.51 -2.24
CA ILE A 227 -11.74 6.62 -3.56
C ILE A 227 -12.58 7.89 -3.58
N SER A 228 -12.32 8.74 -4.55
CA SER A 228 -13.11 9.93 -4.84
C SER A 228 -13.67 9.85 -6.24
N LEU A 229 -15.00 10.00 -6.33
CA LEU A 229 -15.75 10.14 -7.58
C LEU A 229 -15.99 11.62 -7.93
N GLU A 230 -15.49 12.53 -7.10
CA GLU A 230 -15.56 13.97 -7.34
C GLU A 230 -14.42 14.41 -8.25
N HIS A 231 -14.76 15.20 -9.28
CA HIS A 231 -13.79 15.66 -10.27
C HIS A 231 -12.67 16.51 -9.66
N GLY A 232 -11.43 16.22 -10.04
CA GLY A 232 -10.25 16.93 -9.55
C GLY A 232 -9.84 16.54 -8.12
N VAL A 233 -10.63 15.69 -7.44
CA VAL A 233 -10.27 15.15 -6.14
C VAL A 233 -9.55 13.80 -6.33
N PRO A 234 -8.32 13.65 -5.81
CA PRO A 234 -7.49 12.49 -6.08
C PRO A 234 -7.98 11.22 -5.34
N THR A 235 -8.01 10.11 -6.08
CA THR A 235 -8.09 8.74 -5.55
C THR A 235 -6.67 8.23 -5.32
N ARG A 236 -6.40 7.64 -4.15
CA ARG A 236 -5.06 7.15 -3.78
C ARG A 236 -5.16 5.89 -2.96
N GLY A 237 -4.29 4.93 -3.24
CA GLY A 237 -4.27 3.70 -2.47
C GLY A 237 -3.26 2.69 -2.99
N MET A 238 -3.57 1.43 -2.71
CA MET A 238 -2.75 0.29 -3.09
C MET A 238 -3.58 -0.62 -3.97
N ALA A 239 -3.02 -0.94 -5.13
CA ALA A 239 -3.52 -1.96 -6.01
C ALA A 239 -2.75 -3.27 -5.81
N TYR A 240 -3.37 -4.38 -6.17
CA TYR A 240 -2.77 -5.71 -6.07
C TYR A 240 -2.62 -6.32 -7.46
N ALA A 241 -1.38 -6.61 -7.83
CA ALA A 241 -1.08 -7.34 -9.05
C ALA A 241 -1.14 -8.84 -8.78
N PHE A 242 -1.86 -9.56 -9.64
CA PHE A 242 -2.05 -11.01 -9.52
C PHE A 242 -1.19 -11.76 -10.52
N LYS A 243 -0.49 -12.79 -10.05
CA LYS A 243 0.22 -13.78 -10.88
C LYS A 243 -0.23 -15.17 -10.45
N LYS A 244 -0.54 -16.02 -11.44
CA LYS A 244 -1.03 -17.38 -11.19
C LYS A 244 -0.05 -18.15 -10.29
N GLY A 245 -0.56 -18.69 -9.18
CA GLY A 245 0.20 -19.48 -8.21
C GLY A 245 1.05 -18.67 -7.24
N CYS A 246 0.97 -17.33 -7.28
CA CYS A 246 1.73 -16.45 -6.39
C CYS A 246 0.81 -15.66 -5.46
N GLU A 247 1.38 -15.18 -4.37
CA GLU A 247 0.75 -14.15 -3.54
C GLU A 247 0.60 -12.86 -4.35
N PRO A 248 -0.51 -12.10 -4.19
CA PRO A 248 -0.66 -10.81 -4.83
C PRO A 248 0.42 -9.84 -4.37
N ALA A 249 0.98 -9.09 -5.30
CA ALA A 249 1.96 -8.06 -4.98
C ALA A 249 1.28 -6.69 -4.93
N ALA A 250 1.37 -6.01 -3.79
CA ALA A 250 0.84 -4.66 -3.61
C ALA A 250 1.74 -3.62 -4.29
N TYR A 251 1.14 -2.57 -4.84
CA TYR A 251 1.84 -1.39 -5.36
C TYR A 251 0.97 -0.15 -5.24
N ARG A 252 1.61 0.99 -4.99
CA ARG A 252 0.91 2.27 -4.84
C ARG A 252 0.35 2.73 -6.17
N VAL A 253 -0.87 3.22 -6.15
CA VAL A 253 -1.50 3.89 -7.29
C VAL A 253 -2.18 5.18 -6.84
N ASP A 254 -2.15 6.16 -7.73
CA ASP A 254 -2.85 7.43 -7.58
C ASP A 254 -3.52 7.80 -8.90
N GLY A 255 -4.57 8.62 -8.80
CA GLY A 255 -5.37 8.92 -9.96
C GLY A 255 -6.56 9.82 -9.67
N LEU A 256 -7.38 9.99 -10.68
CA LEU A 256 -8.50 10.93 -10.70
C LEU A 256 -9.67 10.30 -11.43
N PHE A 257 -10.87 10.73 -11.05
CA PHE A 257 -12.07 10.50 -11.84
C PHE A 257 -12.12 11.52 -12.99
N GLU A 258 -12.21 11.03 -14.23
CA GLU A 258 -12.30 11.84 -15.44
C GLU A 258 -13.74 12.32 -15.66
N ASN A 259 -13.88 13.56 -16.14
CA ASN A 259 -15.17 14.23 -16.35
C ASN A 259 -15.84 13.93 -17.71
N GLU A 260 -15.27 13.01 -18.51
CA GLU A 260 -15.86 12.60 -19.78
C GLU A 260 -16.99 11.58 -19.55
N LYS A 261 -17.94 11.47 -20.48
CA LYS A 261 -18.98 10.43 -20.48
C LYS A 261 -18.64 9.43 -21.59
N PRO A 262 -18.44 8.12 -21.32
CA PRO A 262 -18.41 7.45 -20.02
C PRO A 262 -17.41 7.98 -19.00
N GLY A 263 -17.84 8.09 -17.75
CA GLY A 263 -16.95 8.42 -16.63
C GLY A 263 -15.88 7.33 -16.46
N LYS A 264 -14.64 7.72 -16.17
CA LYS A 264 -13.54 6.77 -15.93
C LYS A 264 -12.77 7.12 -14.69
N LEU A 265 -12.55 6.12 -13.82
CA LEU A 265 -11.54 6.23 -12.78
C LEU A 265 -10.23 5.66 -13.32
N ILE A 266 -9.21 6.51 -13.46
CA ILE A 266 -7.89 6.11 -13.94
C ILE A 266 -6.90 6.22 -12.79
N LEU A 267 -6.32 5.07 -12.41
CA LEU A 267 -5.25 4.99 -11.42
C LEU A 267 -3.96 4.57 -12.11
N SER A 268 -2.85 5.19 -11.75
CA SER A 268 -1.52 4.87 -12.28
C SER A 268 -0.54 4.67 -11.14
N GLY A 269 0.44 3.81 -11.38
CA GLY A 269 1.51 3.52 -10.45
C GLY A 269 2.54 2.59 -11.08
N GLU A 270 3.71 2.48 -10.48
CA GLU A 270 4.69 1.52 -10.98
C GLU A 270 4.30 0.11 -10.54
N ALA A 271 4.05 -0.78 -11.49
CA ALA A 271 3.58 -2.13 -11.21
C ALA A 271 4.74 -3.11 -11.00
N PRO A 272 4.54 -4.18 -10.21
CA PRO A 272 5.61 -5.14 -9.90
C PRO A 272 6.08 -5.91 -11.13
N ILE A 273 7.40 -6.05 -11.23
CA ILE A 273 8.10 -6.94 -12.16
C ILE A 273 8.45 -8.22 -11.41
N TRP A 274 7.99 -9.34 -11.93
CA TRP A 274 8.15 -10.63 -11.27
C TRP A 274 9.45 -11.35 -11.68
N ASP A 275 10.02 -12.09 -10.74
CA ASP A 275 10.98 -13.17 -10.93
C ASP A 275 10.49 -14.41 -10.18
N GLY A 276 9.96 -15.40 -10.91
CA GLY A 276 9.14 -16.44 -10.28
C GLY A 276 7.92 -15.83 -9.55
N CYS A 277 7.72 -16.16 -8.27
CA CYS A 277 6.73 -15.52 -7.40
C CYS A 277 7.29 -14.37 -6.56
N ASN A 278 8.57 -14.06 -6.72
CA ASN A 278 9.17 -12.90 -6.09
C ASN A 278 8.92 -11.68 -7.00
N VAL A 279 8.79 -10.52 -6.39
CA VAL A 279 8.99 -9.27 -7.13
C VAL A 279 10.50 -9.06 -7.28
N LYS A 280 10.96 -8.30 -8.27
CA LYS A 280 12.37 -7.90 -8.41
C LYS A 280 12.57 -6.42 -8.72
N GLY A 281 11.47 -5.68 -8.77
CA GLY A 281 11.45 -4.27 -9.14
C GLY A 281 10.07 -3.83 -9.59
N TYR A 282 9.94 -2.57 -9.95
CA TYR A 282 8.68 -1.91 -10.32
C TYR A 282 8.86 -1.14 -11.63
N THR A 283 7.79 -0.96 -12.39
CA THR A 283 7.85 -0.18 -13.63
C THR A 283 6.52 0.47 -14.00
N SER A 284 6.60 1.71 -14.49
CA SER A 284 5.49 2.44 -15.10
C SER A 284 5.14 1.95 -16.52
N LYS A 285 5.94 1.06 -17.12
CA LYS A 285 5.79 0.61 -18.51
C LYS A 285 4.93 -0.65 -18.66
N SER A 286 4.55 -1.28 -17.55
CA SER A 286 3.74 -2.51 -17.56
C SER A 286 2.28 -2.18 -17.86
N LYS A 287 1.54 -3.14 -18.43
CA LYS A 287 0.07 -3.03 -18.57
C LYS A 287 -0.65 -2.91 -17.23
N ASN A 288 -0.04 -3.41 -16.16
CA ASN A 288 -0.57 -3.28 -14.80
C ASN A 288 -0.26 -1.90 -14.18
N ALA A 289 0.56 -1.06 -14.82
CA ALA A 289 0.91 0.26 -14.29
C ALA A 289 -0.23 1.29 -14.42
N LYS A 290 -1.26 0.97 -15.20
CA LYS A 290 -2.43 1.81 -15.39
C LYS A 290 -3.69 0.96 -15.23
N LEU A 291 -4.50 1.29 -14.24
CA LEU A 291 -5.81 0.71 -13.99
C LEU A 291 -6.87 1.69 -14.50
N VAL A 292 -7.72 1.21 -15.40
CA VAL A 292 -8.86 1.97 -15.91
C VAL A 292 -10.11 1.24 -15.45
N PHE A 293 -10.99 1.98 -14.80
CA PHE A 293 -12.31 1.52 -14.40
C PHE A 293 -13.36 2.29 -15.19
N ASP A 294 -14.13 1.58 -16.00
CA ASP A 294 -15.22 2.13 -16.79
C ASP A 294 -16.48 2.19 -15.92
N MET A 295 -17.00 3.39 -15.67
CA MET A 295 -18.14 3.60 -14.76
C MET A 295 -19.52 3.40 -15.44
N ASP A 296 -19.53 3.18 -16.76
CA ASP A 296 -20.74 3.11 -17.60
C ASP A 296 -21.30 1.70 -17.77
N LEU A 297 -21.12 0.79 -16.79
CA LEU A 297 -21.96 -0.40 -16.71
C LEU A 297 -23.31 -0.02 -16.04
N MET A 298 -24.06 0.86 -16.72
CA MET A 298 -25.46 1.18 -16.42
C MET A 298 -26.37 0.50 -17.45
#